data_AF-A0A936XXX8-F1
#
_entry.id   AF-A0A936XXX8-F1
#
_cell.length_a   1.000
_cell.length_b   1.000
_cell.length_c   1.000
_cell.angle_alpha   90.00
_cell.angle_beta   90.00
_cell.angle_gamma   90.00
#
_symmetry.space_group_name_H-M   'P 1'
#
loop_
_entity.id
_entity.type
_entity.pdbx_description
1 polymer ?
#
loop_
_entity_poly.entity_id
_entity_poly.type
_entity_poly.pdbx_seq_one_letter_code
_entity_poly.pdbx_strand_id
1 'polypeptide(L)'
;MFAFLAGMAVFISCGITKQPKTTADMSHTKQEINSMDTAKSPAFLESLLQQYPQYFGEILKNRDAWNVQIIYTQINRRANGKPDFTNHYFNVNPSKYFYPASTVKLPIVLLALQKLHELKDKGIDRNTTMLSETAFSGQTAVFNDPTSPDGKPSIAHYIKKVLLVSDNDAYNRLYEFLGQQYINAEMKKKGYDDVQILHRLNIF
;
A
#
# COMPACT_ATOMS: atom_id res chain seq x y z
N MET A 1 32.38 -19.02 -10.97
CA MET A 1 31.24 -19.55 -10.19
C MET A 1 30.63 -18.38 -9.43
N PHE A 2 29.65 -17.70 -10.01
CA PHE A 2 29.02 -16.52 -9.40
C PHE A 2 27.63 -16.91 -8.88
N ALA A 3 27.44 -16.77 -7.57
CA ALA A 3 26.19 -17.02 -6.90
C ALA A 3 25.18 -15.91 -7.22
N PHE A 4 24.04 -16.28 -7.78
CA PHE A 4 22.87 -15.42 -7.92
C PHE A 4 22.21 -15.25 -6.53
N LEU A 5 22.22 -14.04 -5.97
CA LEU A 5 21.29 -13.66 -4.92
C LEU A 5 20.06 -13.03 -5.57
N ALA A 6 18.98 -13.79 -5.67
CA ALA A 6 17.65 -13.25 -5.97
C ALA A 6 16.98 -12.86 -4.65
N GLY A 7 16.86 -11.56 -4.38
CA GLY A 7 16.03 -11.06 -3.29
C GLY A 7 14.56 -11.09 -3.71
N MET A 8 13.78 -12.02 -3.17
CA MET A 8 12.33 -12.09 -3.37
C MET A 8 11.64 -11.40 -2.18
N ALA A 9 11.07 -10.22 -2.39
CA ALA A 9 10.19 -9.59 -1.40
C ALA A 9 8.76 -10.09 -1.63
N VAL A 10 8.26 -10.90 -0.69
CA VAL A 10 6.90 -11.46 -0.73
C VAL A 10 6.05 -10.72 0.28
N PHE A 11 5.03 -10.00 -0.20
CA PHE A 11 3.98 -9.44 0.66
C PHE A 11 2.71 -10.28 0.45
N ILE A 12 2.37 -11.12 1.42
CA ILE A 12 1.10 -11.87 1.43
C ILE A 12 0.16 -11.15 2.39
N SER A 13 -1.04 -10.82 1.91
CA SER A 13 -2.15 -10.44 2.78
C SER A 13 -3.35 -11.30 2.46
N CYS A 14 -3.77 -12.12 3.43
CA CYS A 14 -5.00 -12.90 3.35
C CYS A 14 -6.11 -12.12 4.06
N GLY A 15 -7.11 -11.67 3.31
CA GLY A 15 -8.36 -11.14 3.84
C GLY A 15 -9.54 -11.86 3.22
N ILE A 16 -10.44 -12.40 4.06
CA ILE A 16 -11.71 -12.98 3.62
C ILE A 16 -12.67 -11.83 3.33
N THR A 17 -13.17 -11.73 2.10
CA THR A 17 -14.18 -10.73 1.72
C THR A 17 -15.58 -11.36 1.73
N LYS A 18 -16.50 -10.77 2.51
CA LYS A 18 -17.96 -10.93 2.31
C LYS A 18 -18.42 -9.85 1.34
N GLN A 19 -19.07 -10.24 0.25
CA GLN A 19 -19.60 -9.30 -0.74
C GLN A 19 -20.92 -8.65 -0.28
N PRO A 20 -21.10 -7.33 -0.45
CA PRO A 20 -22.40 -6.70 -0.50
C PRO A 20 -22.95 -6.69 -1.95
N LYS A 21 -24.25 -6.97 -2.10
CA LYS A 21 -25.03 -6.78 -3.34
C LYS A 21 -25.58 -5.35 -3.37
N THR A 22 -25.27 -4.58 -4.39
CA THR A 22 -26.19 -3.52 -4.88
C THR A 22 -25.97 -3.20 -6.35
N THR A 23 -27.08 -3.12 -7.06
CA THR A 23 -27.29 -2.64 -8.43
C THR A 23 -27.27 -1.12 -8.49
N ALA A 24 -26.52 -0.54 -9.42
CA ALA A 24 -26.84 0.76 -10.03
C ALA A 24 -26.02 0.92 -11.33
N ASP A 25 -26.75 1.24 -12.39
CA ASP A 25 -26.29 1.58 -13.73
C ASP A 25 -25.73 3.02 -13.73
N MET A 26 -24.48 3.20 -14.19
CA MET A 26 -23.94 4.51 -14.55
C MET A 26 -22.93 4.34 -15.68
N SER A 27 -23.37 4.76 -16.86
CA SER A 27 -22.54 5.02 -18.04
C SER A 27 -21.53 6.14 -17.71
N HIS A 28 -20.25 5.79 -17.63
CA HIS A 28 -19.17 6.74 -17.78
C HIS A 28 -18.12 6.17 -18.74
N THR A 29 -17.82 6.98 -19.75
CA THR A 29 -16.86 6.75 -20.82
C THR A 29 -15.52 6.32 -20.24
N LYS A 30 -15.22 5.04 -20.38
CA LYS A 30 -13.96 4.41 -19.96
C LYS A 30 -12.85 5.00 -20.82
N GLN A 31 -12.00 5.85 -20.24
CA GLN A 31 -10.69 6.08 -20.84
C GLN A 31 -9.96 4.74 -20.79
N GLU A 32 -9.64 4.21 -21.97
CA GLU A 32 -8.83 3.01 -22.13
C GLU A 32 -7.46 3.26 -21.49
N ILE A 33 -7.29 2.79 -20.25
CA ILE A 33 -5.95 2.49 -19.75
C ILE A 33 -5.42 1.44 -20.71
N ASN A 34 -4.48 1.86 -21.57
CA ASN A 34 -3.81 1.01 -22.53
C ASN A 34 -3.55 -0.38 -21.96
N SER A 35 -4.34 -1.34 -22.42
CA SER A 35 -4.22 -2.78 -22.16
C SER A 35 -2.99 -3.39 -22.84
N MET A 36 -1.92 -2.61 -23.01
CA MET A 36 -0.80 -2.94 -23.90
C MET A 36 0.26 -3.85 -23.28
N ASP A 37 0.16 -4.23 -22.00
CA ASP A 37 1.16 -5.10 -21.36
C ASP A 37 0.63 -6.44 -20.82
N THR A 38 -0.68 -6.70 -20.94
CA THR A 38 -1.23 -8.04 -20.63
C THR A 38 -1.00 -9.06 -21.74
N ALA A 39 -0.65 -8.60 -22.96
CA ALA A 39 -0.66 -9.43 -24.16
C ALA A 39 0.71 -10.02 -24.58
N LYS A 40 1.82 -9.72 -23.88
CA LYS A 40 3.15 -10.21 -24.32
C LYS A 40 3.88 -11.17 -23.39
N SER A 41 3.33 -11.51 -22.21
CA SER A 41 3.87 -12.62 -21.43
C SER A 41 2.82 -13.47 -20.68
N PRO A 42 1.74 -13.96 -21.32
CA PRO A 42 0.87 -14.95 -20.68
C PRO A 42 1.56 -16.30 -20.39
N ALA A 43 2.77 -16.57 -20.92
CA ALA A 43 3.41 -17.87 -20.78
C ALA A 43 4.30 -18.04 -19.54
N PHE A 44 5.20 -17.11 -19.21
CA PHE A 44 6.28 -17.40 -18.26
C PHE A 44 5.79 -17.84 -16.87
N LEU A 45 4.97 -17.01 -16.21
CA LEU A 45 4.52 -17.32 -14.84
C LEU A 45 3.59 -18.53 -14.83
N GLU A 46 2.65 -18.63 -15.77
CA GLU A 46 1.75 -19.78 -15.82
C GLU A 46 2.51 -21.09 -16.07
N SER A 47 3.42 -21.11 -17.06
CA SER A 47 4.27 -22.28 -17.33
C SER A 47 5.23 -22.60 -16.18
N LEU A 48 5.72 -21.60 -15.44
CA LEU A 48 6.55 -21.82 -14.25
C LEU A 48 5.74 -22.47 -13.12
N LEU A 49 4.54 -21.94 -12.83
CA LEU A 49 3.67 -22.48 -11.78
C LEU A 49 3.19 -23.90 -12.13
N GLN A 50 2.90 -24.18 -13.41
CA GLN A 50 2.50 -25.51 -13.89
C GLN A 50 3.59 -26.57 -13.73
N GLN A 51 4.88 -26.20 -13.67
CA GLN A 51 5.98 -27.14 -13.43
C GLN A 51 6.01 -27.67 -11.98
N TYR A 52 5.29 -27.02 -11.06
CA TYR A 52 5.24 -27.41 -9.65
C TYR A 52 3.78 -27.62 -9.16
N PRO A 53 3.05 -28.59 -9.73
CA PRO A 53 1.63 -28.80 -9.43
C PRO A 53 1.38 -29.17 -7.96
N GLN A 54 2.37 -29.77 -7.27
CA GLN A 54 2.28 -30.08 -5.85
C GLN A 54 2.13 -28.84 -4.95
N TYR A 55 2.55 -27.66 -5.43
CA TYR A 55 2.40 -26.39 -4.73
C TYR A 55 1.28 -25.52 -5.33
N PHE A 56 1.16 -25.53 -6.66
CA PHE A 56 0.32 -24.55 -7.36
C PHE A 56 -0.89 -25.12 -8.08
N GLY A 57 -1.11 -26.44 -8.11
CA GLY A 57 -2.23 -27.04 -8.85
C GLY A 57 -3.60 -26.48 -8.45
N GLU A 58 -3.88 -26.44 -7.14
CA GLU A 58 -5.12 -25.85 -6.62
C GLU A 58 -5.19 -24.33 -6.82
N ILE A 59 -4.06 -23.62 -6.71
CA ILE A 59 -3.99 -22.18 -6.95
C ILE A 59 -4.32 -21.86 -8.40
N LEU A 60 -3.72 -22.59 -9.35
CA LEU A 60 -3.97 -22.42 -10.79
C LEU A 60 -5.42 -22.72 -11.15
N LYS A 61 -6.02 -23.76 -10.57
CA LYS A 61 -7.41 -24.17 -10.78
C LYS A 61 -8.41 -23.15 -10.22
N ASN A 62 -8.13 -22.59 -9.05
CA ASN A 62 -9.07 -21.70 -8.33
C ASN A 62 -8.69 -20.20 -8.41
N ARG A 63 -7.72 -19.83 -9.26
CA ARG A 63 -7.14 -18.47 -9.33
C ARG A 63 -8.17 -17.35 -9.39
N ASP A 64 -9.26 -17.55 -10.13
CA ASP A 64 -10.31 -16.54 -10.29
C ASP A 64 -11.20 -16.40 -9.06
N ALA A 65 -11.56 -17.53 -8.45
CA ALA A 65 -12.40 -17.60 -7.26
C ALA A 65 -11.66 -17.06 -6.03
N TRP A 66 -10.34 -17.29 -5.95
CA TRP A 66 -9.48 -16.81 -4.86
C TRP A 66 -8.87 -15.44 -5.14
N ASN A 67 -9.14 -14.85 -6.31
CA ASN A 67 -8.56 -13.57 -6.73
C ASN A 67 -7.03 -13.55 -6.64
N VAL A 68 -6.39 -14.66 -7.01
CA VAL A 68 -4.93 -14.76 -7.05
C VAL A 68 -4.44 -13.93 -8.23
N GLN A 69 -3.55 -12.99 -7.94
CA GLN A 69 -2.91 -12.13 -8.93
C GLN A 69 -1.42 -12.07 -8.60
N ILE A 70 -0.56 -12.19 -9.60
CA ILE A 70 0.90 -12.12 -9.42
C ILE A 70 1.47 -11.15 -10.45
N ILE A 71 2.24 -10.19 -9.96
CA ILE A 71 3.09 -9.33 -10.77
C ILE A 71 4.52 -9.65 -10.37
N TYR A 72 5.31 -10.16 -11.32
CA TYR A 72 6.73 -10.40 -11.15
C TYR A 72 7.51 -9.43 -12.03
N THR A 73 8.29 -8.55 -11.41
CA THR A 73 9.21 -7.65 -12.13
C THR A 73 10.60 -8.25 -12.05
N GLN A 74 11.09 -8.80 -13.16
CA GLN A 74 12.48 -9.20 -13.32
C GLN A 74 13.36 -7.95 -13.47
N ILE A 75 14.41 -7.87 -12.65
CA ILE A 75 15.40 -6.80 -12.70
C ILE A 75 16.65 -7.33 -13.40
N ASN A 76 16.85 -6.93 -14.64
CA ASN A 76 18.06 -7.21 -15.41
C ASN A 76 19.04 -6.04 -15.23
N ARG A 77 20.33 -6.30 -15.04
CA ARG A 77 21.33 -5.23 -14.94
C ARG A 77 22.28 -5.29 -16.13
N ARG A 78 22.41 -4.17 -16.84
CA ARG A 78 23.40 -4.02 -17.91
C ARG A 78 24.81 -4.01 -17.34
N ALA A 79 25.82 -4.15 -18.19
CA ALA A 79 27.24 -4.12 -17.80
C ALA A 79 27.64 -2.85 -17.02
N ASN A 80 26.94 -1.73 -17.24
CA ASN A 80 27.14 -0.47 -16.52
C ASN A 80 26.31 -0.34 -15.22
N GLY A 81 25.66 -1.41 -14.76
CA GLY A 81 24.83 -1.44 -13.55
C GLY A 81 23.42 -0.87 -13.70
N LYS A 82 23.08 -0.28 -14.86
CA LYS A 82 21.74 0.27 -15.11
C LYS A 82 20.68 -0.86 -15.13
N PRO A 83 19.60 -0.74 -14.34
CA PRO A 83 18.53 -1.74 -14.35
C PRO A 83 17.63 -1.57 -15.57
N ASP A 84 17.27 -2.70 -16.18
CA ASP A 84 16.16 -2.89 -17.09
C ASP A 84 15.11 -3.76 -16.39
N PHE A 85 13.84 -3.42 -16.55
CA PHE A 85 12.73 -4.10 -15.90
C PHE A 85 11.90 -4.84 -16.93
N THR A 86 11.62 -6.12 -16.67
CA THR A 86 10.68 -6.92 -17.45
C THR A 86 9.57 -7.39 -16.53
N ASN A 87 8.33 -7.06 -16.85
CA ASN A 87 7.19 -7.50 -16.05
C ASN A 87 6.57 -8.78 -16.62
N HIS A 88 6.20 -9.68 -15.72
CA HIS A 88 5.40 -10.86 -16.00
C HIS A 88 4.15 -10.81 -15.13
N TYR A 89 3.01 -11.10 -15.74
CA TYR A 89 1.70 -10.96 -15.13
C TYR A 89 1.01 -12.33 -15.13
N PHE A 90 0.36 -12.67 -14.02
CA PHE A 90 -0.51 -13.84 -13.92
C PHE A 90 -1.84 -13.43 -13.30
N ASN A 91 -2.92 -13.63 -14.06
CA ASN A 91 -4.30 -13.38 -13.66
C ASN A 91 -4.60 -11.95 -13.15
N VAL A 92 -3.81 -10.96 -13.60
CA VAL A 92 -3.92 -9.58 -13.11
C VAL A 92 -5.16 -8.92 -13.66
N ASN A 93 -5.98 -8.37 -12.76
CA ASN A 93 -7.17 -7.61 -13.09
C ASN A 93 -7.20 -6.34 -12.23
N PRO A 94 -6.89 -5.17 -12.80
CA PRO A 94 -6.83 -3.91 -12.05
C PRO A 94 -8.20 -3.45 -11.53
N SER A 95 -9.31 -3.99 -12.06
CA SER A 95 -10.65 -3.69 -11.56
C SER A 95 -11.06 -4.55 -10.35
N LYS A 96 -10.24 -5.52 -9.94
CA LYS A 96 -10.49 -6.31 -8.73
C LYS A 96 -9.78 -5.69 -7.53
N TYR A 97 -10.47 -5.68 -6.40
CA TYR A 97 -9.92 -5.23 -5.13
C TYR A 97 -8.64 -5.98 -4.76
N PHE A 98 -7.63 -5.24 -4.28
CA PHE A 98 -6.43 -5.77 -3.66
C PHE A 98 -6.29 -5.17 -2.27
N TYR A 99 -6.09 -6.03 -1.26
CA TYR A 99 -5.90 -5.54 0.11
C TYR A 99 -4.47 -4.98 0.26
N PRO A 100 -4.30 -3.67 0.51
CA PRO A 100 -2.99 -3.03 0.41
C PRO A 100 -2.06 -3.35 1.60
N ALA A 101 -2.58 -3.89 2.71
CA ALA A 101 -1.82 -4.07 3.94
C ALA A 101 -1.02 -2.81 4.31
N SER A 102 0.26 -2.94 4.70
CA SER A 102 1.10 -1.80 5.08
C SER A 102 1.48 -0.87 3.92
N THR A 103 1.13 -1.17 2.67
CA THR A 103 1.44 -0.26 1.54
C THR A 103 0.66 1.07 1.63
N VAL A 104 -0.46 1.11 2.38
CA VAL A 104 -1.21 2.36 2.67
C VAL A 104 -0.39 3.39 3.43
N LYS A 105 0.68 2.98 4.12
CA LYS A 105 1.43 3.86 5.01
C LYS A 105 2.26 4.90 4.28
N LEU A 106 2.79 4.56 3.11
CA LEU A 106 3.59 5.49 2.32
C LEU A 106 2.77 6.71 1.85
N PRO A 107 1.57 6.53 1.24
CA PRO A 107 0.68 7.65 0.96
C PRO A 107 0.39 8.52 2.19
N ILE A 108 0.14 7.93 3.35
CA ILE A 108 -0.10 8.67 4.59
C ILE A 108 1.12 9.49 5.04
N VAL A 109 2.33 8.95 4.94
CA VAL A 109 3.56 9.70 5.20
C VAL A 109 3.69 10.90 4.27
N LEU A 110 3.45 10.72 2.97
CA LEU A 110 3.56 11.79 1.98
C LEU A 110 2.51 12.89 2.21
N LEU A 111 1.27 12.50 2.51
CA LEU A 111 0.20 13.44 2.83
C LEU A 111 0.46 14.18 4.15
N ALA A 112 1.07 13.54 5.16
CA ALA A 112 1.47 14.21 6.39
C ALA A 112 2.51 15.30 6.14
N LEU A 113 3.49 15.04 5.26
CA LEU A 113 4.46 16.05 4.82
C LEU A 113 3.79 17.17 4.02
N GLN A 114 2.82 16.85 3.16
CA GLN A 114 2.03 17.85 2.45
C GLN A 114 1.28 18.77 3.42
N LYS A 115 0.54 18.20 4.38
CA LYS A 115 -0.19 18.97 5.39
C LYS A 115 0.72 19.81 6.28
N LEU A 116 1.93 19.32 6.59
CA LEU A 116 2.95 20.15 7.26
C LEU A 116 3.35 21.37 6.41
N HIS A 117 3.53 21.19 5.11
CA HIS A 117 3.81 22.31 4.21
C HIS A 117 2.66 23.32 4.16
N GLU A 118 1.41 22.85 4.16
CA GLU A 118 0.20 23.70 4.23
C GLU A 118 0.11 24.49 5.55
N LEU A 119 0.70 23.98 6.63
CA LEU A 119 0.68 24.59 7.96
C LEU A 119 1.92 25.44 8.28
N LYS A 120 2.86 25.58 7.34
CA LYS A 120 4.16 26.26 7.57
C LYS A 120 4.02 27.69 8.11
N ASP A 121 3.01 28.43 7.64
CA ASP A 121 2.79 29.83 8.03
C ASP A 121 2.23 29.96 9.46
N LYS A 122 1.81 28.84 10.06
CA LYS A 122 1.41 28.75 11.48
C LYS A 122 2.57 28.43 12.40
N GLY A 123 3.80 28.33 11.87
CA GLY A 123 4.98 27.93 12.63
C GLY A 123 4.99 26.46 13.05
N ILE A 124 4.13 25.63 12.44
CA ILE A 124 4.09 24.18 12.70
C ILE A 124 5.08 23.50 11.75
N ASP A 125 6.00 22.75 12.32
CA ASP A 125 6.99 21.95 11.59
C ASP A 125 6.93 20.47 11.97
N ARG A 126 7.78 19.66 11.32
CA ARG A 126 7.86 18.21 11.56
C ARG A 126 8.25 17.82 12.99
N ASN A 127 8.91 18.70 13.74
CA ASN A 127 9.41 18.44 15.10
C ASN A 127 8.49 19.04 16.18
N THR A 128 7.45 19.76 15.77
CA THR A 128 6.42 20.29 16.68
C THR A 128 5.77 19.15 17.44
N THR A 129 5.64 19.30 18.76
CA THR A 129 5.03 18.28 19.63
C THR A 129 3.58 18.03 19.20
N MET A 130 3.25 16.77 18.95
CA MET A 130 1.91 16.32 18.61
C MET A 130 1.33 15.46 19.74
N LEU A 131 0.55 16.08 20.62
CA LEU A 131 -0.17 15.36 21.67
C LEU A 131 -1.50 14.83 21.11
N SER A 132 -1.89 13.62 21.52
CA SER A 132 -3.14 12.99 21.09
C SER A 132 -3.97 12.59 22.30
N GLU A 133 -5.26 12.95 22.30
CA GLU A 133 -6.25 12.48 23.28
C GLU A 133 -7.19 11.44 22.66
N THR A 134 -8.12 10.93 23.47
CA THR A 134 -9.14 9.99 23.02
C THR A 134 -10.49 10.69 22.89
N ALA A 135 -11.15 10.50 21.75
CA ALA A 135 -12.53 10.90 21.53
C ALA A 135 -13.52 9.73 21.70
N PHE A 136 -13.03 8.48 21.68
CA PHE A 136 -13.81 7.27 21.90
C PHE A 136 -12.91 6.09 22.33
N SER A 137 -13.53 4.96 22.72
CA SER A 137 -12.86 3.79 23.31
C SER A 137 -11.83 3.10 22.42
N GLY A 138 -11.91 3.29 21.09
CA GLY A 138 -10.95 2.72 20.16
C GLY A 138 -9.66 3.53 20.02
N GLN A 139 -9.51 4.68 20.68
CA GLN A 139 -8.32 5.53 20.62
C GLN A 139 -7.44 5.36 21.86
N THR A 140 -6.15 5.63 21.67
CA THR A 140 -5.15 5.68 22.73
C THR A 140 -4.56 7.07 22.80
N ALA A 141 -4.49 7.64 24.01
CA ALA A 141 -3.84 8.93 24.22
C ALA A 141 -2.33 8.78 24.15
N VAL A 142 -1.66 9.81 23.64
CA VAL A 142 -0.19 9.91 23.57
C VAL A 142 0.23 11.31 23.99
N PHE A 143 0.77 11.41 25.21
CA PHE A 143 1.30 12.66 25.76
C PHE A 143 2.84 12.70 25.79
N ASN A 144 3.48 11.54 25.61
CA ASN A 144 4.92 11.33 25.64
C ASN A 144 5.24 10.13 24.72
N ASP A 145 6.38 10.17 24.03
CA ASP A 145 6.90 9.05 23.26
C ASP A 145 8.34 8.74 23.71
N PRO A 146 8.55 7.76 24.61
CA PRO A 146 9.87 7.42 25.12
C PRO A 146 10.80 6.81 24.06
N THR A 147 10.28 6.47 22.87
CA THR A 147 11.11 5.99 21.75
C THR A 147 11.69 7.13 20.92
N SER A 148 11.26 8.37 21.19
CA SER A 148 11.84 9.58 20.59
C SER A 148 13.04 10.09 21.40
N PRO A 149 14.03 10.77 20.80
CA PRO A 149 15.23 11.22 21.50
C PRO A 149 14.99 12.18 22.68
N ASP A 150 13.91 12.97 22.64
CA ASP A 150 13.59 14.00 23.64
C ASP A 150 12.27 13.72 24.39
N GLY A 151 11.69 12.52 24.21
CA GLY A 151 10.41 12.13 24.79
C GLY A 151 9.19 12.74 24.09
N LYS A 152 9.35 13.62 23.09
CA LYS A 152 8.21 14.31 22.48
C LYS A 152 7.67 13.55 21.26
N PRO A 153 6.37 13.21 21.24
CA PRO A 153 5.74 12.72 20.03
C PRO A 153 5.77 13.81 18.95
N SER A 154 6.14 13.46 17.72
CA SER A 154 6.21 14.39 16.60
C SER A 154 5.95 13.68 15.27
N ILE A 155 5.49 14.42 14.25
CA ILE A 155 5.28 13.87 12.91
C ILE A 155 6.57 13.30 12.33
N ALA A 156 7.72 13.95 12.56
CA ALA A 156 9.03 13.43 12.16
C ALA A 156 9.32 12.04 12.73
N HIS A 157 9.03 11.84 14.02
CA HIS A 157 9.27 10.56 14.68
C HIS A 157 8.26 9.49 14.24
N TYR A 158 6.99 9.84 14.05
CA TYR A 158 6.01 8.92 13.51
C TYR A 158 6.35 8.46 12.08
N ILE A 159 6.76 9.39 11.20
CA ILE A 159 7.24 9.04 9.86
C ILE A 159 8.43 8.09 9.94
N LYS A 160 9.39 8.34 10.83
CA LYS A 160 10.55 7.46 11.04
C LYS A 160 10.11 6.04 11.44
N LYS A 161 9.20 5.90 12.41
CA LYS A 161 8.69 4.59 12.86
C LYS A 161 7.93 3.86 11.75
N VAL A 162 7.11 4.57 10.98
CA VAL A 162 6.40 4.02 9.81
C VAL A 162 7.38 3.48 8.77
N LEU A 163 8.40 4.24 8.40
CA LEU A 163 9.34 3.83 7.35
C LEU A 163 10.37 2.80 7.82
N LEU A 164 10.76 2.81 9.10
CA LEU A 164 11.81 1.95 9.63
C LEU A 164 11.29 0.56 10.00
N VAL A 165 10.12 0.49 10.64
CA VAL A 165 9.60 -0.77 11.20
C VAL A 165 8.14 -1.02 10.87
N SER A 166 7.55 -0.24 9.95
CA SER A 166 6.12 -0.34 9.62
C SER A 166 5.27 -0.29 10.90
N ASP A 167 5.52 0.69 11.76
CA ASP A 167 4.78 0.83 13.02
C ASP A 167 3.30 1.20 12.73
N ASN A 168 2.36 0.48 13.33
CA ASN A 168 0.92 0.72 13.15
C ASN A 168 0.39 1.87 14.01
N ASP A 169 0.94 2.08 15.20
CA ASP A 169 0.53 3.17 16.07
C ASP A 169 0.93 4.52 15.48
N ALA A 170 2.18 4.63 15.00
CA ALA A 170 2.66 5.80 14.29
C ALA A 170 1.84 6.11 13.03
N TYR A 171 1.44 5.09 12.27
CA TYR A 171 0.50 5.27 11.17
C TYR A 171 -0.84 5.83 11.66
N ASN A 172 -1.39 5.29 12.74
CA ASN A 172 -2.67 5.74 13.29
C ASN A 172 -2.60 7.20 13.73
N ARG A 173 -1.49 7.65 14.33
CA ARG A 173 -1.27 9.05 14.68
C ARG A 173 -1.25 9.94 13.44
N LEU A 174 -0.55 9.55 12.37
CA LEU A 174 -0.57 10.30 11.11
C LEU A 174 -1.97 10.30 10.44
N TYR A 175 -2.68 9.18 10.50
CA TYR A 175 -4.05 9.08 10.02
C TYR A 175 -5.00 10.03 10.76
N GLU A 176 -4.88 10.09 12.10
CA GLU A 176 -5.66 10.99 12.95
C GLU A 176 -5.30 12.47 12.72
N PHE A 177 -4.01 12.78 12.53
CA PHE A 177 -3.56 14.12 12.14
C PHE A 177 -4.15 14.58 10.81
N LEU A 178 -4.18 13.71 9.82
CA LEU A 178 -4.68 14.04 8.48
C LEU A 178 -6.22 14.10 8.46
N GLY A 179 -6.87 13.08 9.02
CA GLY A 179 -8.30 12.82 8.93
C GLY A 179 -8.69 12.09 7.64
N GLN A 180 -9.67 11.19 7.75
CA GLN A 180 -10.15 10.36 6.62
C GLN A 180 -10.54 11.17 5.40
N GLN A 181 -11.26 12.28 5.59
CA GLN A 181 -11.72 13.13 4.50
C GLN A 181 -10.56 13.75 3.72
N TYR A 182 -9.57 14.32 4.42
CA TYR A 182 -8.38 14.90 3.79
C TYR A 182 -7.64 13.84 2.97
N ILE A 183 -7.42 12.66 3.56
CA ILE A 183 -6.71 11.57 2.91
C ILE A 183 -7.36 11.20 1.58
N ASN A 184 -8.65 10.86 1.60
CA ASN A 184 -9.33 10.36 0.39
C ASN A 184 -9.54 11.48 -0.64
N ALA A 185 -9.77 12.73 -0.21
CA ALA A 185 -9.87 13.86 -1.12
C ALA A 185 -8.55 14.14 -1.84
N GLU A 186 -7.42 14.12 -1.13
CA GLU A 186 -6.10 14.35 -1.74
C GLU A 186 -5.68 13.20 -2.65
N MET A 187 -5.96 11.95 -2.29
CA MET A 187 -5.72 10.80 -3.17
C MET A 187 -6.51 10.94 -4.48
N LYS A 188 -7.79 11.31 -4.38
CA LYS A 188 -8.64 11.54 -5.56
C LYS A 188 -8.11 12.66 -6.45
N LYS A 189 -7.73 13.82 -5.87
CA LYS A 189 -7.15 14.94 -6.62
C LYS A 189 -5.86 14.56 -7.38
N LYS A 190 -5.14 13.56 -6.90
CA LYS A 190 -3.90 13.04 -7.52
C LYS A 190 -4.17 11.92 -8.54
N GLY A 191 -5.43 11.61 -8.85
CA GLY A 191 -5.81 10.59 -9.85
C GLY A 191 -5.92 9.17 -9.29
N TYR A 192 -5.96 8.99 -7.97
CA TYR A 192 -6.14 7.69 -7.34
C TYR A 192 -7.62 7.46 -6.96
N ASP A 193 -8.50 7.43 -7.95
CA ASP A 193 -9.96 7.35 -7.75
C ASP A 193 -10.43 6.07 -7.04
N ASP A 194 -9.71 4.97 -7.21
CA ASP A 194 -10.05 3.66 -6.63
C ASP A 194 -9.43 3.41 -5.25
N VAL A 195 -8.60 4.34 -4.74
CA VAL A 195 -7.96 4.20 -3.42
C VAL A 195 -8.92 4.63 -2.32
N GLN A 196 -9.08 3.75 -1.33
CA GLN A 196 -9.86 4.03 -0.14
C GLN A 196 -9.03 3.75 1.12
N ILE A 197 -8.76 4.79 1.90
CA ILE A 197 -8.13 4.67 3.22
C ILE A 197 -9.17 5.03 4.26
N LEU A 198 -9.80 4.01 4.84
CA LEU A 198 -11.04 4.17 5.61
C LEU A 198 -10.84 4.08 7.12
N HIS A 199 -9.74 3.47 7.56
CA HIS A 199 -9.58 3.13 8.96
C HIS A 199 -8.12 3.09 9.41
N ARG A 200 -7.97 3.13 10.73
CA ARG A 200 -6.72 2.89 11.47
C ARG A 200 -6.29 1.42 11.35
N LEU A 201 -5.03 1.11 11.59
CA LEU A 201 -4.52 -0.25 11.60
C LEU A 201 -4.57 -0.84 13.02
N ASN A 202 -4.70 -2.17 13.12
CA ASN A 202 -4.79 -2.92 14.38
C ASN A 202 -5.88 -2.42 15.34
N ILE A 203 -7.03 -2.03 14.79
CA ILE A 203 -8.26 -1.82 15.55
C ILE A 203 -8.90 -3.19 15.79
N PHE A 204 -8.85 -3.65 17.03
CA PHE A 204 -9.62 -4.81 17.52
C PHE A 204 -10.91 -4.34 18.17
#